data_AF-A0A3D5H6U0-F1
#
_entry.id   AF-A0A3D5H6U0-F1
#
_cell.length_a   1.000
_cell.length_b   1.000
_cell.length_c   1.000
_cell.angle_alpha   90.00
_cell.angle_beta   90.00
_cell.angle_gamma   90.00
#
_symmetry.space_group_name_H-M   'P 1'
#
loop_
_entity.id
_entity.type
_entity.pdbx_description
1 polymer ?
#
loop_
_entity_poly.entity_id
_entity_poly.type
_entity_poly.pdbx_seq_one_letter_code
_entity_poly.pdbx_strand_id
1 'polypeptide(L)'
;MLERETDTMIRTLTERTIGSAKSLALKDALAANIPAGIKAYLHCEVTRWMQDDLREANHFASFRFTTPFVHKLTSTYTRTLALEYIFTREAFVTAMENAVHFVENYLCRPQWTLEHFLFEKSDRVSLIELQTKFEYLAHYLYYAKLIEGFMQQKGWQEIGVRDFRSLLTKIDDQIVKQHNPKELAQLTRPIFEFLLLKSEISNTPVSIKPLMVFFEDKKMTASKEYIERICHIRGWEQLTIEQLGEILKDLPSRMSNKFDPMLEADAGVGSAEENQRRPSIPPQREPDRVPVETFTA
;
A
#
# COMPACT_ATOMS: atom_id res chain seq x y z
N MET A 1 18.86 -3.85 9.43
CA MET A 1 18.99 -2.61 10.25
C MET A 1 18.30 -2.68 11.62
N LEU A 2 17.44 -3.67 11.88
CA LEU A 2 16.99 -4.04 13.24
C LEU A 2 17.06 -5.56 13.48
N GLU A 3 17.94 -6.27 12.77
CA GLU A 3 17.92 -7.74 12.66
C GLU A 3 17.73 -8.46 14.00
N ARG A 4 18.41 -8.02 15.07
CA ARG A 4 18.25 -8.61 16.41
C ARG A 4 16.86 -8.39 17.03
N GLU A 5 16.28 -7.21 16.86
CA GLU A 5 14.94 -6.89 17.35
C GLU A 5 13.88 -7.65 16.53
N THR A 6 14.05 -7.71 15.21
CA THR A 6 13.21 -8.46 14.28
C THR A 6 13.24 -9.97 14.60
N ASP A 7 14.41 -10.56 14.82
CA ASP A 7 14.55 -11.97 15.21
C ASP A 7 13.87 -12.28 16.54
N THR A 8 14.01 -11.37 17.51
CA THR A 8 13.37 -11.50 18.82
C THR A 8 11.84 -11.41 18.68
N MET A 9 11.37 -10.54 17.80
CA MET A 9 9.95 -10.38 17.49
C MET A 9 9.38 -11.63 16.82
N ILE A 10 10.06 -12.17 15.80
CA ILE A 10 9.67 -13.41 15.10
C ILE A 10 9.55 -14.56 16.10
N ARG A 11 10.55 -14.74 16.97
CA ARG A 11 10.52 -15.79 17.99
C ARG A 11 9.35 -15.61 18.95
N THR A 12 9.15 -14.39 19.44
CA THR A 12 8.06 -14.08 20.38
C THR A 12 6.69 -14.32 19.74
N LEU A 13 6.48 -13.89 18.50
CA LEU A 13 5.22 -14.05 17.79
C LEU A 13 4.95 -15.52 17.42
N THR A 14 5.99 -16.25 17.01
CA THR A 14 5.89 -17.69 16.73
C THR A 14 5.50 -18.46 17.99
N GLU A 15 6.12 -18.15 19.12
CA GLU A 15 5.80 -18.80 20.40
C GLU A 15 4.36 -18.49 20.86
N ARG A 16 3.91 -17.24 20.68
CA ARG A 16 2.54 -16.81 21.01
C ARG A 16 1.45 -17.40 20.11
N THR A 17 1.82 -17.97 18.96
CA THR A 17 0.86 -18.46 17.95
C THR A 17 0.89 -19.96 17.84
N ILE A 18 1.89 -20.52 17.13
CA ILE A 18 2.00 -21.96 16.89
C ILE A 18 2.74 -22.68 18.04
N GLY A 19 3.64 -21.98 18.73
CA GLY A 19 4.49 -22.56 19.77
C GLY A 19 5.18 -23.84 19.31
N SER A 20 4.87 -24.95 20.00
CA SER A 20 5.39 -26.29 19.71
C SER A 20 4.47 -27.16 18.84
N ALA A 21 3.32 -26.65 18.39
CA ALA A 21 2.40 -27.40 17.54
C ALA A 21 3.00 -27.68 16.14
N LYS A 22 2.60 -28.79 15.53
CA LYS A 22 3.08 -29.20 14.19
C LYS A 22 2.36 -28.48 13.05
N SER A 23 1.15 -27.98 13.31
CA SER A 23 0.30 -27.32 12.33
C SER A 23 -0.60 -26.29 12.98
N LEU A 24 -1.06 -25.30 12.20
CA LEU A 24 -1.94 -24.22 12.64
C LEU A 24 -2.85 -23.81 11.49
N ALA A 25 -4.16 -23.68 11.73
CA ALA A 25 -5.06 -23.13 10.72
C ALA A 25 -4.93 -21.61 10.64
N LEU A 26 -5.12 -21.03 9.44
CA LEU A 26 -5.03 -19.57 9.26
C LEU A 26 -6.00 -18.85 10.20
N LYS A 27 -7.25 -19.31 10.32
CA LYS A 27 -8.24 -18.71 11.24
C LYS A 27 -7.74 -18.61 12.68
N ASP A 28 -7.00 -19.61 13.16
CA ASP A 28 -6.46 -19.63 14.52
C ASP A 28 -5.30 -18.63 14.65
N ALA A 29 -4.44 -18.54 13.62
CA ALA A 29 -3.40 -17.51 13.56
C ALA A 29 -3.98 -16.09 13.55
N LEU A 30 -5.09 -15.86 12.84
CA LEU A 30 -5.79 -14.58 12.79
C LEU A 30 -6.53 -14.25 14.10
N ALA A 31 -6.94 -15.26 14.86
CA ALA A 31 -7.53 -15.09 16.20
C ALA A 31 -6.47 -14.78 17.27
N ALA A 32 -5.21 -15.15 17.05
CA ALA A 32 -4.12 -14.92 18.00
C ALA A 32 -3.82 -13.44 18.23
N ASN A 33 -3.16 -13.13 19.36
CA ASN A 33 -2.74 -11.78 19.71
C ASN A 33 -1.44 -11.38 18.99
N ILE A 34 -1.55 -11.16 17.69
CA ILE A 34 -0.48 -10.68 16.81
C ILE A 34 -0.86 -9.35 16.12
N PRO A 35 0.10 -8.52 15.71
CA PRO A 35 -0.15 -7.26 15.03
C PRO A 35 -1.06 -7.36 13.80
N ALA A 36 -1.94 -6.38 13.60
CA ALA A 36 -2.90 -6.36 12.49
C ALA A 36 -2.22 -6.43 11.10
N GLY A 37 -1.06 -5.79 10.94
CA GLY A 37 -0.28 -5.88 9.70
C GLY A 37 0.16 -7.30 9.36
N ILE A 38 0.54 -8.08 10.38
CA ILE A 38 0.94 -9.48 10.19
C ILE A 38 -0.28 -10.32 9.82
N LYS A 39 -1.42 -10.09 10.48
CA LYS A 39 -2.69 -10.76 10.13
C LYS A 39 -3.09 -10.48 8.67
N ALA A 40 -3.03 -9.22 8.25
CA ALA A 40 -3.33 -8.80 6.89
C ALA A 40 -2.41 -9.50 5.89
N TYR A 41 -1.10 -9.51 6.15
CA TYR A 41 -0.12 -10.18 5.31
C TYR A 41 -0.39 -11.68 5.18
N LEU A 42 -0.53 -12.41 6.30
CA LEU A 42 -0.78 -13.86 6.29
C LEU A 42 -2.06 -14.20 5.52
N HIS A 43 -3.13 -13.45 5.76
CA HIS A 43 -4.39 -13.64 5.07
C HIS A 43 -4.27 -13.41 3.57
N CYS A 44 -3.58 -12.34 3.15
CA CYS A 44 -3.40 -12.04 1.74
C CYS A 44 -2.48 -13.04 1.05
N GLU A 45 -1.40 -13.49 1.68
CA GLU A 45 -0.51 -14.52 1.11
C GLU A 45 -1.23 -15.85 0.89
N VAL A 46 -1.99 -16.34 1.87
CA VAL A 46 -2.77 -17.57 1.69
C VAL A 46 -3.84 -17.39 0.63
N THR A 47 -4.52 -16.24 0.61
CA THR A 47 -5.51 -15.95 -0.43
C THR A 47 -4.87 -15.94 -1.81
N ARG A 48 -3.66 -15.37 -1.95
CA ARG A 48 -2.88 -15.35 -3.18
C ARG A 48 -2.51 -16.77 -3.61
N TRP A 49 -2.02 -17.62 -2.70
CA TRP A 49 -1.72 -19.02 -3.01
C TRP A 49 -2.96 -19.77 -3.53
N MET A 50 -4.11 -19.60 -2.87
CA MET A 50 -5.38 -20.19 -3.32
C MET A 50 -5.82 -19.68 -4.70
N GLN A 51 -5.56 -18.40 -5.01
CA GLN A 51 -5.85 -17.82 -6.32
C GLN A 51 -4.92 -18.36 -7.41
N ASP A 52 -3.63 -18.50 -7.10
CA ASP A 52 -2.63 -19.08 -8.01
C ASP A 52 -2.97 -20.55 -8.29
N ASP A 53 -3.24 -21.36 -7.25
CA ASP A 53 -3.67 -22.76 -7.37
C ASP A 53 -4.94 -22.90 -8.22
N LEU A 54 -5.94 -22.03 -8.02
CA LEU A 54 -7.19 -22.06 -8.79
C LEU A 54 -6.97 -21.75 -10.27
N ARG A 55 -6.02 -20.86 -10.60
CA ARG A 55 -5.67 -20.50 -11.98
C ARG A 55 -4.88 -21.61 -12.68
N GLU A 56 -4.01 -22.29 -11.95
CA GLU A 56 -3.16 -23.36 -12.48
C GLU A 56 -3.88 -24.72 -12.55
N ALA A 57 -4.99 -24.88 -11.84
CA ALA A 57 -5.80 -26.09 -11.89
C ALA A 57 -6.29 -26.40 -13.32
N ASN A 58 -5.97 -27.59 -13.82
CA ASN A 58 -6.25 -28.04 -15.19
C ASN A 58 -7.72 -27.86 -15.63
N HIS A 59 -8.67 -28.05 -14.72
CA HIS A 59 -10.10 -27.89 -15.02
C HIS A 59 -10.52 -26.45 -15.29
N PHE A 60 -9.71 -25.48 -14.86
CA PHE A 60 -9.99 -24.06 -14.95
C PHE A 60 -9.18 -23.32 -16.01
N ALA A 61 -8.22 -23.99 -16.66
CA ALA A 61 -7.32 -23.38 -17.64
C ALA A 61 -8.02 -22.72 -18.85
N SER A 62 -9.25 -23.16 -19.19
CA SER A 62 -10.03 -22.60 -20.31
C SER A 62 -10.92 -21.40 -19.92
N PHE A 63 -10.97 -21.02 -18.64
CA PHE A 63 -11.86 -19.95 -18.15
C PHE A 63 -11.19 -18.57 -18.21
N ARG A 64 -11.96 -17.55 -18.59
CA ARG A 64 -11.51 -16.15 -18.57
C ARG A 64 -11.76 -15.51 -17.21
N PHE A 65 -10.75 -15.55 -16.34
CA PHE A 65 -10.75 -14.94 -15.01
C PHE A 65 -10.71 -13.40 -15.00
N THR A 66 -10.50 -12.77 -16.15
CA THR A 66 -10.36 -11.31 -16.28
C THR A 66 -11.70 -10.55 -16.27
N THR A 67 -12.84 -11.25 -16.38
CA THR A 67 -14.15 -10.60 -16.36
C THR A 67 -14.47 -10.11 -14.93
N PRO A 68 -14.91 -8.85 -14.71
CA PRO A 68 -15.10 -8.29 -13.37
C PRO A 68 -16.00 -9.14 -12.45
N PHE A 69 -17.08 -9.72 -12.99
CA PHE A 69 -17.97 -10.60 -12.24
C PHE A 69 -17.28 -11.89 -11.77
N VAL A 70 -16.56 -12.55 -12.69
CA VAL A 70 -15.82 -13.78 -12.39
C VAL A 70 -14.73 -13.49 -11.36
N HIS A 71 -13.97 -12.41 -11.56
CA HIS A 71 -12.94 -11.98 -10.62
C HIS A 71 -13.48 -11.77 -9.20
N LYS A 72 -14.65 -11.11 -9.07
CA LYS A 72 -15.28 -10.89 -7.76
C LYS A 72 -15.71 -12.20 -7.11
N LEU A 73 -16.30 -13.11 -7.88
CA LEU A 73 -16.74 -14.42 -7.37
C LEU A 73 -15.55 -15.26 -6.91
N THR A 74 -14.51 -15.36 -7.74
CA THR A 74 -13.31 -16.14 -7.42
C THR A 74 -12.57 -15.56 -6.24
N SER A 75 -12.44 -14.23 -6.15
CA SER A 75 -11.80 -13.57 -5.01
C SER A 75 -12.55 -13.84 -3.71
N THR A 76 -13.89 -13.83 -3.75
CA THR A 76 -14.72 -14.15 -2.57
C THR A 76 -14.52 -15.61 -2.17
N TYR A 77 -14.58 -16.53 -3.14
CA TYR A 77 -14.38 -17.96 -2.91
C TYR A 77 -13.01 -18.27 -2.31
N THR A 78 -11.92 -17.78 -2.91
CA THR A 78 -10.56 -18.04 -2.42
C THR A 78 -10.32 -17.43 -1.05
N ARG A 79 -10.89 -16.26 -0.77
CA ARG A 79 -10.80 -15.60 0.54
C ARG A 79 -11.50 -16.40 1.63
N THR A 80 -12.67 -16.96 1.36
CA THR A 80 -13.37 -17.83 2.31
C THR A 80 -12.59 -19.13 2.54
N LEU A 81 -12.10 -19.74 1.46
CA LEU A 81 -11.34 -20.98 1.55
C LEU A 81 -10.00 -20.80 2.29
N ALA A 82 -9.33 -19.66 2.11
CA ALA A 82 -8.07 -19.34 2.77
C ALA A 82 -8.13 -19.45 4.30
N LEU A 83 -9.28 -19.14 4.92
CA LEU A 83 -9.46 -19.24 6.37
C LEU A 83 -9.32 -20.68 6.91
N GLU A 84 -9.61 -21.67 6.07
CA GLU A 84 -9.50 -23.09 6.41
C GLU A 84 -8.14 -23.69 6.01
N TYR A 85 -7.22 -22.89 5.49
CA TYR A 85 -5.87 -23.34 5.17
C TYR A 85 -5.11 -23.75 6.43
N ILE A 86 -4.48 -24.92 6.39
CA ILE A 86 -3.69 -25.47 7.50
C ILE A 86 -2.21 -25.36 7.13
N PHE A 87 -1.47 -24.55 7.86
CA PHE A 87 -0.03 -24.47 7.74
C PHE A 87 0.65 -25.68 8.39
N THR A 88 1.72 -26.17 7.78
CA THR A 88 2.77 -26.88 8.51
C THR A 88 3.56 -25.89 9.36
N ARG A 89 4.21 -26.35 10.43
CA ARG A 89 5.03 -25.46 11.28
C ARG A 89 6.09 -24.70 10.49
N GLU A 90 6.80 -25.39 9.60
CA GLU A 90 7.85 -24.78 8.77
C GLU A 90 7.27 -23.69 7.87
N ALA A 91 6.17 -23.98 7.15
CA ALA A 91 5.51 -23.00 6.28
C ALA A 91 5.00 -21.79 7.07
N PHE A 92 4.45 -22.00 8.27
CA PHE A 92 3.98 -20.92 9.12
C PHE A 92 5.12 -20.02 9.60
N VAL A 93 6.24 -20.61 10.04
CA VAL A 93 7.41 -19.85 10.50
C VAL A 93 7.96 -18.99 9.36
N THR A 94 8.12 -19.55 8.16
CA THR A 94 8.57 -18.78 6.99
C THR A 94 7.57 -17.67 6.62
N ALA A 95 6.26 -17.95 6.65
CA ALA A 95 5.24 -16.94 6.40
C ALA A 95 5.27 -15.82 7.45
N MET A 96 5.53 -16.16 8.72
CA MET A 96 5.68 -15.20 9.83
C MET A 96 6.91 -14.32 9.65
N GLU A 97 8.06 -14.90 9.29
CA GLU A 97 9.29 -14.15 8.98
C GLU A 97 9.06 -13.13 7.87
N ASN A 98 8.47 -13.57 6.76
CA ASN A 98 8.14 -12.70 5.64
C ASN A 98 7.15 -11.60 6.04
N ALA A 99 6.14 -11.93 6.86
CA ALA A 99 5.16 -10.98 7.36
C ALA A 99 5.81 -9.91 8.25
N VAL A 100 6.67 -10.30 9.18
CA VAL A 100 7.38 -9.37 10.07
C VAL A 100 8.25 -8.45 9.23
N HIS A 101 9.03 -8.96 8.28
CA HIS A 101 9.87 -8.15 7.42
C HIS A 101 9.06 -7.18 6.53
N PHE A 102 7.95 -7.64 5.96
CA PHE A 102 7.07 -6.79 5.17
C PHE A 102 6.51 -5.64 6.02
N VAL A 103 5.97 -5.97 7.21
CA VAL A 103 5.37 -4.97 8.11
C VAL A 103 6.43 -4.00 8.63
N GLU A 104 7.60 -4.48 9.06
CA GLU A 104 8.71 -3.63 9.49
C GLU A 104 9.09 -2.63 8.39
N ASN A 105 9.28 -3.12 7.17
CA ASN A 105 9.62 -2.28 6.02
C ASN A 105 8.52 -1.29 5.71
N TYR A 106 7.26 -1.72 5.66
CA TYR A 106 6.13 -0.83 5.36
C TYR A 106 5.95 0.26 6.43
N LEU A 107 6.15 -0.07 7.70
CA LEU A 107 6.01 0.88 8.79
C LEU A 107 7.12 1.92 8.80
N CYS A 108 8.36 1.51 8.51
CA CYS A 108 9.54 2.38 8.54
C CYS A 108 9.82 3.07 7.20
N ARG A 109 9.40 2.49 6.07
CA ARG A 109 9.66 2.96 4.70
C ARG A 109 8.42 2.82 3.82
N PRO A 110 7.28 3.45 4.18
CA PRO A 110 6.02 3.26 3.47
C PRO A 110 6.09 3.58 1.97
N GLN A 111 6.74 4.67 1.55
CA GLN A 111 6.86 5.03 0.13
C GLN A 111 7.66 3.98 -0.63
N TRP A 112 8.87 3.67 -0.14
CA TRP A 112 9.74 2.66 -0.75
C TRP A 112 9.05 1.30 -0.83
N THR A 113 8.40 0.85 0.26
CA THR A 113 7.72 -0.44 0.30
C THR A 113 6.55 -0.48 -0.66
N LEU A 114 5.71 0.56 -0.72
CA LEU A 114 4.60 0.60 -1.69
C LEU A 114 5.11 0.57 -3.13
N GLU A 115 6.13 1.34 -3.45
CA GLU A 115 6.73 1.35 -4.78
C GLU A 115 7.28 -0.03 -5.17
N HIS A 116 8.10 -0.65 -4.32
CA HIS A 116 8.71 -1.95 -4.62
C HIS A 116 7.69 -3.07 -4.62
N PHE A 117 6.73 -3.04 -3.71
CA PHE A 117 5.71 -4.08 -3.60
C PHE A 117 4.71 -4.03 -4.75
N LEU A 118 4.28 -2.84 -5.18
CA LEU A 118 3.33 -2.70 -6.29
C LEU A 118 3.99 -2.99 -7.64
N PHE A 119 5.20 -2.47 -7.87
CA PHE A 119 5.87 -2.50 -9.17
C PHE A 119 6.93 -3.61 -9.30
N GLU A 120 6.87 -4.64 -8.45
CA GLU A 120 7.84 -5.76 -8.43
C GLU A 120 8.00 -6.45 -9.79
N LYS A 121 6.89 -6.63 -10.52
CA LYS A 121 6.84 -7.42 -11.77
C LYS A 121 6.73 -6.56 -13.03
N SER A 122 6.36 -5.29 -12.90
CA SER A 122 5.99 -4.42 -14.01
C SER A 122 6.09 -2.96 -13.61
N ASP A 123 6.48 -2.09 -14.54
CA ASP A 123 6.50 -0.63 -14.37
C ASP A 123 5.09 0.02 -14.38
N ARG A 124 4.05 -0.78 -14.66
CA ARG A 124 2.63 -0.38 -14.64
C ARG A 124 1.81 -1.37 -13.84
N VAL A 125 0.86 -0.86 -13.06
CA VAL A 125 -0.04 -1.66 -12.22
C VAL A 125 -1.48 -1.26 -12.52
N SER A 126 -2.34 -2.27 -12.70
CA SER A 126 -3.78 -2.05 -12.94
C SER A 126 -4.51 -1.66 -11.65
N LEU A 127 -5.66 -0.98 -11.76
CA LEU A 127 -6.49 -0.62 -10.60
C LEU A 127 -6.90 -1.86 -9.78
N ILE A 128 -7.21 -2.98 -10.44
CA ILE A 128 -7.61 -4.23 -9.78
C ILE A 128 -6.45 -4.83 -8.98
N GLU A 129 -5.25 -4.87 -9.57
CA GLU A 129 -4.05 -5.37 -8.90
C GLU A 129 -3.66 -4.48 -7.72
N LEU A 130 -3.77 -3.16 -7.89
CA LEU A 130 -3.51 -2.18 -6.84
C LEU A 130 -4.48 -2.34 -5.67
N GLN A 131 -5.78 -2.49 -5.92
CA GLN A 131 -6.79 -2.80 -4.90
C GLN A 131 -6.46 -4.08 -4.14
N THR A 132 -6.06 -5.13 -4.85
CA THR A 132 -5.70 -6.42 -4.24
C THR A 132 -4.45 -6.28 -3.36
N LYS A 133 -3.41 -5.57 -3.83
CA LYS A 133 -2.19 -5.34 -3.06
C LYS A 133 -2.41 -4.41 -1.87
N PHE A 134 -3.38 -3.48 -1.94
CA PHE A 134 -3.74 -2.64 -0.81
C PHE A 134 -4.41 -3.40 0.35
N GLU A 135 -4.91 -4.62 0.13
CA GLU A 135 -5.39 -5.48 1.22
C GLU A 135 -4.28 -5.91 2.20
N TYR A 136 -3.01 -5.88 1.78
CA TYR A 136 -1.86 -6.14 2.66
C TYR A 136 -1.63 -5.02 3.68
N LEU A 137 -2.19 -3.83 3.45
CA LEU A 137 -1.94 -2.64 4.25
C LEU A 137 -2.90 -2.60 5.44
N ALA A 138 -2.36 -2.75 6.65
CA ALA A 138 -3.13 -2.53 7.89
C ALA A 138 -2.94 -1.12 8.48
N HIS A 139 -1.88 -0.42 8.06
CA HIS A 139 -1.50 0.90 8.57
C HIS A 139 -1.42 1.90 7.42
N TYR A 140 -1.44 3.20 7.75
CA TYR A 140 -1.38 4.29 6.78
C TYR A 140 -2.40 4.15 5.64
N LEU A 141 -3.63 3.72 5.98
CA LEU A 141 -4.71 3.43 5.02
C LEU A 141 -5.11 4.64 4.16
N TYR A 142 -4.65 5.84 4.50
CA TYR A 142 -4.82 7.03 3.67
C TYR A 142 -4.15 6.86 2.30
N TYR A 143 -3.03 6.12 2.18
CA TYR A 143 -2.41 5.86 0.88
C TYR A 143 -3.39 5.15 -0.05
N ALA A 144 -3.94 4.02 0.40
CA ALA A 144 -4.88 3.24 -0.40
C ALA A 144 -6.07 4.09 -0.85
N LYS A 145 -6.72 4.77 0.10
CA LYS A 145 -7.90 5.60 -0.17
C LYS A 145 -7.62 6.76 -1.14
N LEU A 146 -6.52 7.48 -0.94
CA LEU A 146 -6.21 8.65 -1.76
C LEU A 146 -5.75 8.25 -3.17
N ILE A 147 -4.99 7.16 -3.29
CA ILE A 147 -4.52 6.68 -4.59
C ILE A 147 -5.67 6.12 -5.42
N GLU A 148 -6.51 5.26 -4.82
CA GLU A 148 -7.70 4.74 -5.49
C GLU A 148 -8.67 5.86 -5.90
N GLY A 149 -8.94 6.81 -4.99
CA GLY A 149 -9.81 7.95 -5.27
C GLY A 149 -9.28 8.81 -6.41
N PHE A 150 -7.96 9.07 -6.44
CA PHE A 150 -7.32 9.83 -7.51
C PHE A 150 -7.42 9.11 -8.86
N MET A 151 -7.14 7.81 -8.91
CA MET A 151 -7.25 7.02 -10.14
C MET A 151 -8.69 7.00 -10.66
N GLN A 152 -9.68 6.81 -9.78
CA GLN A 152 -11.10 6.82 -10.14
C GLN A 152 -11.54 8.18 -10.67
N GLN A 153 -11.15 9.28 -10.00
CA GLN A 153 -11.47 10.64 -10.44
C GLN A 153 -10.87 10.97 -11.82
N LYS A 154 -9.66 10.46 -12.11
CA LYS A 154 -8.99 10.63 -13.40
C LYS A 154 -9.40 9.60 -14.45
N GLY A 155 -10.21 8.61 -14.10
CA GLY A 155 -10.60 7.51 -14.98
C GLY A 155 -9.46 6.57 -15.35
N TRP A 156 -8.37 6.56 -14.58
CA TRP A 156 -7.19 5.73 -14.84
C TRP A 156 -7.47 4.27 -14.48
N GLN A 157 -7.27 3.37 -15.46
CA GLN A 157 -7.36 1.92 -15.24
C GLN A 157 -6.02 1.29 -14.85
N GLU A 158 -4.93 2.04 -15.05
CA GLU A 158 -3.57 1.65 -14.73
C GLU A 158 -2.75 2.89 -14.38
N ILE A 159 -1.70 2.70 -13.58
CA ILE A 159 -0.78 3.77 -13.19
C ILE A 159 0.66 3.29 -13.37
N GLY A 160 1.51 4.15 -13.93
CA GLY A 160 2.94 3.89 -14.06
C GLY A 160 3.72 4.27 -12.79
N VAL A 161 4.88 3.65 -12.58
CA VAL A 161 5.72 3.89 -11.39
C VAL A 161 6.08 5.36 -11.17
N ARG A 162 6.29 6.12 -12.26
CA ARG A 162 6.61 7.57 -12.18
C ARG A 162 5.44 8.39 -11.64
N ASP A 163 4.25 8.16 -12.19
CA ASP A 163 3.04 8.87 -11.77
C ASP A 163 2.66 8.48 -10.35
N PHE A 164 2.81 7.20 -9.99
CA PHE A 164 2.61 6.70 -8.65
C PHE A 164 3.55 7.36 -7.63
N ARG A 165 4.85 7.44 -7.92
CA ARG A 165 5.83 8.12 -7.05
C ARG A 165 5.52 9.61 -6.86
N SER A 166 5.08 10.28 -7.93
CA SER A 166 4.64 11.68 -7.87
C SER A 166 3.41 11.81 -6.96
N LEU A 167 2.44 10.92 -7.10
CA LEU A 167 1.22 10.90 -6.29
C LEU A 167 1.54 10.63 -4.81
N LEU A 168 2.39 9.66 -4.49
CA LEU A 168 2.84 9.39 -3.11
C LEU A 168 3.49 10.62 -2.48
N THR A 169 4.39 11.28 -3.19
CA THR A 169 5.07 12.48 -2.68
C THR A 169 4.05 13.59 -2.37
N LYS A 170 3.08 13.81 -3.27
CA LYS A 170 2.01 14.81 -3.05
C LYS A 170 1.12 14.47 -1.86
N ILE A 171 0.78 13.20 -1.68
CA ILE A 171 0.00 12.73 -0.52
C ILE A 171 0.75 13.05 0.77
N ASP A 172 2.04 12.71 0.86
CA ASP A 172 2.82 12.96 2.06
C ASP A 172 3.04 14.45 2.32
N ASP A 173 3.33 15.24 1.29
CA ASP A 173 3.44 16.70 1.42
C ASP A 173 2.15 17.30 1.97
N GLN A 174 1.00 16.81 1.51
CA GLN A 174 -0.30 17.27 1.99
C GLN A 174 -0.56 16.84 3.44
N ILE A 175 -0.26 15.59 3.80
CA ILE A 175 -0.40 15.09 5.16
C ILE A 175 0.47 15.91 6.12
N VAL A 176 1.76 16.12 5.79
CA VAL A 176 2.68 16.91 6.62
C VAL A 176 2.19 18.35 6.80
N LYS A 177 1.66 18.99 5.74
CA LYS A 177 1.12 20.36 5.82
C LYS A 177 -0.11 20.48 6.71
N GLN A 178 -0.92 19.43 6.79
CA GLN A 178 -2.17 19.43 7.57
C GLN A 178 -1.97 19.10 9.05
N HIS A 179 -0.86 18.45 9.41
CA HIS A 179 -0.64 17.94 10.76
C HIS A 179 0.21 18.91 11.60
N ASN A 180 -0.19 19.13 12.85
CA ASN A 180 0.66 19.80 13.82
C ASN A 180 1.79 18.87 14.31
N PRO A 181 2.83 19.38 14.99
CA PRO A 181 3.96 18.57 15.43
C PRO A 181 3.62 17.32 16.27
N LYS A 182 2.58 17.39 17.10
CA LYS A 182 2.13 16.23 17.90
C LYS A 182 1.46 15.19 17.01
N GLU A 183 0.62 15.62 16.09
CA GLU A 183 -0.03 14.75 15.12
C GLU A 183 1.00 14.11 14.18
N LEU A 184 2.06 14.83 13.82
CA LEU A 184 3.17 14.30 13.05
C LEU A 184 3.93 13.20 13.81
N ALA A 185 4.18 13.40 15.12
CA ALA A 185 4.72 12.33 15.96
C ALA A 185 3.78 11.12 16.00
N GLN A 186 2.46 11.34 16.07
CA GLN A 186 1.46 10.25 16.03
C GLN A 186 1.47 9.45 14.72
N LEU A 187 1.97 10.00 13.60
CA LEU A 187 2.18 9.20 12.39
C LEU A 187 3.21 8.08 12.61
N THR A 188 4.13 8.21 13.57
CA THR A 188 5.09 7.15 13.89
C THR A 188 4.55 6.11 14.87
N ARG A 189 3.36 6.32 15.45
CA ARG A 189 2.75 5.41 16.43
C ARG A 189 2.73 3.94 16.00
N PRO A 190 2.38 3.58 14.74
CA PRO A 190 2.43 2.19 14.31
C PRO A 190 3.82 1.54 14.45
N ILE A 191 4.90 2.30 14.28
CA ILE A 191 6.28 1.82 14.49
C ILE A 191 6.48 1.46 15.97
N PHE A 192 6.05 2.33 16.88
CA PHE A 192 6.13 2.06 18.33
C PHE A 192 5.33 0.81 18.71
N GLU A 193 4.07 0.73 18.26
CA GLU A 193 3.20 -0.40 18.58
C GLU A 193 3.76 -1.73 18.06
N PHE A 194 4.38 -1.71 16.89
CA PHE A 194 5.02 -2.87 16.29
C PHE A 194 6.29 -3.29 17.03
N LEU A 195 7.21 -2.36 17.30
CA LEU A 195 8.47 -2.67 18.00
C LEU A 195 8.24 -3.14 19.44
N LEU A 196 7.22 -2.60 20.10
CA LEU A 196 6.88 -2.94 21.49
C LEU A 196 5.91 -4.12 21.61
N LEU A 197 5.31 -4.56 20.50
CA LEU A 197 4.23 -5.56 20.45
C LEU A 197 3.08 -5.26 21.43
N LYS A 198 2.73 -3.98 21.56
CA LYS A 198 1.73 -3.44 22.51
C LYS A 198 1.01 -2.23 21.93
N SER A 199 -0.27 -2.05 22.25
CA SER A 199 -1.05 -0.87 21.85
C SER A 199 -0.84 0.35 22.75
N GLU A 200 -0.41 0.13 24.00
CA GLU A 200 -0.09 1.19 24.95
C GLU A 200 1.42 1.48 24.92
N ILE A 201 1.79 2.67 24.43
CA ILE A 201 3.18 3.02 24.10
C ILE A 201 3.73 4.25 24.85
N SER A 202 2.90 4.98 25.59
CA SER A 202 3.13 6.38 26.02
C SER A 202 4.31 6.64 26.95
N ASN A 203 5.05 5.63 27.40
CA ASN A 203 6.22 5.82 28.25
C ASN A 203 7.33 4.81 27.95
N THR A 204 7.22 4.06 26.86
CA THR A 204 8.23 3.06 26.52
C THR A 204 9.07 3.57 25.35
N PRO A 205 10.38 3.79 25.54
CA PRO A 205 11.22 4.33 24.50
C PRO A 205 11.53 3.26 23.45
N VAL A 206 11.68 3.68 22.19
CA VAL A 206 12.14 2.84 21.08
C VAL A 206 13.39 3.44 20.46
N SER A 207 14.19 2.61 19.78
CA SER A 207 15.37 3.06 19.03
C SER A 207 15.03 4.23 18.10
N ILE A 208 15.93 5.21 17.99
CA ILE A 208 15.74 6.34 17.08
C ILE A 208 15.85 5.94 15.60
N LYS A 209 16.57 4.85 15.30
CA LYS A 209 16.93 4.46 13.93
C LYS A 209 15.72 4.24 13.02
N PRO A 210 14.68 3.48 13.42
CA PRO A 210 13.49 3.25 12.58
C PRO A 210 12.72 4.54 12.31
N LEU A 211 12.72 5.45 13.28
CA LEU A 211 12.11 6.77 13.15
C LEU A 211 12.85 7.62 12.11
N MET A 212 14.19 7.60 12.12
CA MET A 212 14.98 8.36 11.14
C MET A 212 14.76 7.86 9.73
N VAL A 213 14.69 6.53 9.56
CA VAL A 213 14.36 5.90 8.28
C VAL A 213 12.95 6.32 7.81
N PHE A 214 11.98 6.43 8.72
CA PHE A 214 10.63 6.90 8.40
C PHE A 214 10.59 8.36 7.93
N PHE A 215 11.25 9.27 8.63
CA PHE A 215 11.31 10.67 8.20
C PHE A 215 12.08 10.84 6.89
N GLU A 216 13.11 10.03 6.66
CA GLU A 216 13.86 10.01 5.40
C GLU A 216 13.00 9.54 4.22
N ASP A 217 12.28 8.42 4.38
CA ASP A 217 11.41 7.86 3.34
C ASP A 217 10.30 8.83 2.93
N LYS A 218 9.74 9.57 3.90
CA LYS A 218 8.77 10.65 3.65
C LYS A 218 9.38 11.97 3.16
N LYS A 219 10.70 12.01 2.91
CA LYS A 219 11.44 13.22 2.48
C LYS A 219 11.34 14.39 3.46
N MET A 220 11.12 14.11 4.74
CA MET A 220 11.03 15.10 5.82
C MET A 220 12.42 15.43 6.38
N THR A 221 13.33 15.87 5.51
CA THR A 221 14.76 16.07 5.84
C THR A 221 14.98 17.05 6.98
N ALA A 222 14.24 18.16 7.01
CA ALA A 222 14.33 19.15 8.09
C ALA A 222 13.97 18.56 9.47
N SER A 223 12.92 17.74 9.53
CA SER A 223 12.50 17.07 10.76
C SER A 223 13.54 16.02 11.19
N LYS A 224 14.01 15.20 10.25
CA LYS A 224 15.06 14.20 10.49
C LYS A 224 16.31 14.86 11.08
N GLU A 225 16.89 15.83 10.38
CA GLU A 225 18.14 16.50 10.80
C GLU A 225 18.01 17.17 12.17
N TYR A 226 16.84 17.77 12.45
CA TYR A 226 16.58 18.38 13.74
C TYR A 226 16.49 17.35 14.87
N ILE A 227 15.76 16.25 14.67
CA ILE A 227 15.66 15.17 15.65
C ILE A 227 17.04 14.55 15.89
N GLU A 228 17.80 14.23 14.83
CA GLU A 228 19.15 13.68 14.95
C GLU A 228 20.07 14.60 15.75
N ARG A 229 20.02 15.91 15.49
CA ARG A 229 20.82 16.89 16.22
C ARG A 229 20.47 16.94 17.71
N ILE A 230 19.18 17.02 18.05
CA ILE A 230 18.75 17.07 19.46
C ILE A 230 19.12 15.79 20.18
N CYS A 231 18.90 14.63 19.56
CA CYS A 231 19.28 13.33 20.13
C CYS A 231 20.80 13.22 20.31
N HIS A 232 21.60 13.67 19.34
CA HIS A 232 23.05 13.66 19.44
C HIS A 232 23.55 14.55 20.59
N ILE A 233 23.03 15.78 20.72
CA ILE A 233 23.38 16.70 21.82
C ILE A 233 23.02 16.11 23.18
N ARG A 234 21.88 15.42 23.28
CA ARG A 234 21.38 14.83 24.54
C ARG A 234 21.92 13.42 24.83
N GLY A 235 22.67 12.82 23.90
CA GLY A 235 23.14 11.43 24.01
C GLY A 235 22.00 10.40 24.00
N TRP A 236 20.88 10.71 23.33
CA TRP A 236 19.70 9.83 23.27
C TRP A 236 19.80 8.86 22.09
N GLU A 237 19.76 7.57 22.39
CA GLU A 237 19.65 6.49 21.37
C GLU A 237 18.22 5.95 21.23
N GLN A 238 17.34 6.32 22.17
CA GLN A 238 15.94 5.92 22.19
C GLN A 238 15.04 7.10 22.58
N LEU A 239 13.80 7.09 22.11
CA LEU A 239 12.80 8.13 22.37
C LEU A 239 11.43 7.53 22.67
N THR A 240 10.66 8.19 23.54
CA THR A 240 9.20 7.98 23.60
C THR A 240 8.49 8.81 22.54
N ILE A 241 7.24 8.48 22.24
CA ILE A 241 6.44 9.23 21.26
C ILE A 241 6.15 10.67 21.73
N GLU A 242 6.04 10.88 23.03
CA GLU A 242 5.87 12.19 23.68
C GLU A 242 7.14 13.03 23.51
N GLN A 243 8.31 12.45 23.73
CA GLN A 243 9.59 13.13 23.51
C GLN A 243 9.76 13.52 22.05
N LEU A 244 9.39 12.64 21.11
CA LEU A 244 9.38 12.96 19.68
C LEU A 244 8.45 14.15 19.37
N GLY A 245 7.24 14.16 19.96
CA GLY A 245 6.29 15.25 19.80
C GLY A 245 6.81 16.60 20.32
N GLU A 246 7.48 16.61 21.47
CA GLU A 246 8.08 17.84 22.01
C GLU A 246 9.27 18.31 21.17
N ILE A 247 10.13 17.40 20.68
CA ILE A 247 11.21 17.76 19.73
C ILE A 247 10.62 18.40 18.47
N LEU A 248 9.61 17.78 17.86
CA LEU A 248 9.00 18.31 16.64
C LEU A 248 8.31 19.65 16.85
N LYS A 249 7.80 19.92 18.06
CA LYS A 249 7.18 21.19 18.43
C LYS A 249 8.18 22.35 18.45
N ASP A 250 9.41 22.07 18.86
CA ASP A 250 10.51 23.04 18.90
C ASP A 250 11.17 23.25 17.52
N LEU A 251 10.66 22.59 16.46
CA LEU A 251 11.17 22.73 15.11
C LEU A 251 11.02 24.19 14.64
N PRO A 252 12.12 24.90 14.32
CA PRO A 252 12.06 26.29 13.90
C PRO A 252 11.23 26.45 12.62
N SER A 253 10.22 27.32 12.62
CA SER A 253 9.33 27.56 11.47
C SER A 253 10.07 27.97 10.19
N ARG A 254 11.31 28.49 10.31
CA ARG A 254 12.18 28.82 9.17
C ARG A 254 12.69 27.61 8.40
N MET A 255 12.66 26.40 8.96
CA MET A 255 13.00 25.16 8.26
C MET A 255 11.81 24.52 7.53
N SER A 256 10.59 25.05 7.71
CA SER A 256 9.35 24.60 7.05
C SER A 256 9.09 25.27 5.69
N ASN A 257 9.61 26.49 5.47
CA ASN A 257 9.27 27.32 4.30
C ASN A 257 10.30 27.27 3.16
N LYS A 258 10.46 26.12 2.51
CA LYS A 258 10.99 26.05 1.13
C LYS A 258 10.15 25.11 0.27
N PHE A 259 8.88 25.44 0.03
CA PHE A 259 8.11 24.80 -1.04
C PHE A 259 7.21 25.84 -1.71
N ASP A 260 7.55 26.17 -2.96
CA ASP A 260 6.80 27.04 -3.86
C ASP A 260 5.38 26.48 -4.13
N PRO A 261 4.33 27.31 -4.13
CA PRO A 261 2.98 26.89 -4.52
C PRO A 261 2.83 26.98 -6.05
N MET A 262 2.87 25.83 -6.74
CA MET A 262 2.24 25.70 -8.06
C MET A 262 1.08 24.71 -7.95
N LEU A 263 -0.04 25.22 -7.46
CA LEU A 263 -1.36 24.61 -7.60
C LEU A 263 -2.45 25.69 -7.52
N GLU A 264 -2.29 26.74 -8.34
CA GLU A 264 -3.43 27.50 -8.86
C GLU A 264 -3.16 27.80 -10.34
N ALA A 265 -3.90 27.12 -11.21
CA ALA A 265 -4.22 27.44 -12.60
C ALA A 265 -4.28 26.15 -13.45
N ASP A 266 -5.30 25.33 -13.24
CA ASP A 266 -5.98 24.69 -14.38
C ASP A 266 -7.44 24.31 -14.03
N ALA A 267 -8.13 25.25 -13.38
CA ALA A 267 -9.58 25.31 -13.34
C ALA A 267 -10.04 26.43 -14.30
N GLY A 268 -9.63 26.31 -15.56
CA GLY A 268 -10.00 27.21 -16.64
C GLY A 268 -11.22 26.67 -17.39
N VAL A 269 -12.38 27.25 -17.09
CA VAL A 269 -13.62 27.17 -17.84
C VAL A 269 -13.35 27.49 -19.32
N GLY A 270 -13.76 26.60 -20.23
CA GLY A 270 -13.77 26.84 -21.67
C GLY A 270 -15.13 26.45 -22.25
N SER A 271 -16.10 27.35 -22.15
CA SER A 271 -17.35 27.26 -22.91
C SER A 271 -17.30 28.18 -24.14
N ALA A 272 -17.50 27.54 -25.29
CA ALA A 272 -18.18 28.00 -26.52
C ALA A 272 -17.50 29.00 -27.49
N GLU A 273 -17.52 28.55 -28.78
CA GLU A 273 -17.64 29.31 -30.04
C GLU A 273 -16.41 30.13 -30.49
N GLU A 274 -15.94 30.16 -31.74
CA GLU A 274 -16.42 29.75 -33.07
C GLU A 274 -15.23 29.93 -34.03
N ASN A 275 -14.87 28.95 -34.87
CA ASN A 275 -14.54 29.27 -36.27
C ASN A 275 -14.51 28.05 -37.21
N GLN A 276 -15.11 28.30 -38.36
CA GLN A 276 -15.37 27.44 -39.49
C GLN A 276 -14.08 26.86 -40.11
N ARG A 277 -14.14 25.59 -40.53
CA ARG A 277 -13.61 25.10 -41.81
C ARG A 277 -14.10 23.67 -42.07
N ARG A 278 -15.06 23.54 -42.99
CA ARG A 278 -15.48 22.28 -43.61
C ARG A 278 -14.29 21.64 -44.36
N PRO A 279 -14.22 20.31 -44.39
CA PRO A 279 -13.79 19.59 -45.58
C PRO A 279 -14.99 18.88 -46.23
N SER A 280 -15.12 19.14 -47.52
CA SER A 280 -16.08 18.58 -48.48
C SER A 280 -16.02 17.06 -48.59
N ILE A 281 -17.19 16.42 -48.53
CA ILE A 281 -17.43 15.00 -48.83
C ILE A 281 -17.50 14.83 -50.36
N PRO A 282 -16.71 13.93 -50.99
CA PRO A 282 -16.89 13.57 -52.39
C PRO A 282 -18.02 12.53 -52.56
N PRO A 283 -18.74 12.53 -53.71
CA PRO A 283 -20.00 11.81 -53.88
C PRO A 283 -19.83 10.30 -54.01
N GLN A 284 -20.80 9.57 -53.46
CA GLN A 284 -20.97 8.12 -53.55
C GLN A 284 -21.18 7.68 -55.02
N ARG A 285 -20.47 6.63 -55.44
CA ARG A 285 -20.81 5.84 -56.63
C ARG A 285 -21.68 4.66 -56.18
N GLU A 286 -22.88 4.57 -56.76
CA GLU A 286 -23.73 3.37 -56.72
C GLU A 286 -22.99 2.18 -57.37
N PRO A 287 -23.07 0.97 -56.79
CA PRO A 287 -22.86 -0.26 -57.54
C PRO A 287 -24.19 -0.92 -57.92
N ASP A 288 -24.15 -1.51 -59.11
CA ASP A 288 -25.22 -2.08 -59.91
C ASP A 288 -26.16 -3.08 -59.21
N ARG A 289 -27.39 -3.06 -59.70
CA ARG A 289 -28.46 -4.02 -59.45
C ARG A 289 -28.03 -5.44 -59.86
N VAL A 290 -28.11 -6.39 -58.93
CA VAL A 290 -28.10 -7.83 -59.24
C VAL A 290 -29.56 -8.29 -59.39
N PRO A 291 -29.93 -9.09 -60.42
CA PRO A 291 -31.31 -9.51 -60.63
C PRO A 291 -31.75 -10.58 -59.62
N VAL A 292 -33.01 -10.49 -59.22
CA VAL A 292 -33.73 -11.47 -58.40
C VAL A 292 -34.09 -12.68 -59.27
N GLU A 293 -33.45 -13.83 -59.05
CA GLU A 293 -33.97 -15.12 -59.51
C GLU A 293 -34.99 -15.65 -58.49
N THR A 294 -36.23 -15.70 -58.94
CA THR A 294 -37.34 -16.45 -58.34
C THR A 294 -37.12 -17.95 -58.52
N PHE A 295 -37.12 -18.71 -57.43
CA PHE A 295 -37.38 -20.14 -57.45
C PHE A 295 -38.36 -20.52 -56.34
N THR A 296 -39.54 -20.98 -56.76
CA THR A 296 -40.45 -21.82 -55.98
C THR A 296 -41.02 -22.87 -56.91
N ALA A 297 -40.89 -24.13 -56.49
CA ALA A 297 -41.30 -25.40 -57.13
C ALA A 297 -40.46 -25.87 -58.32
#